data_AF-A0A498Q9K1-F1
#
_entry.id   AF-A0A498Q9K1-F1
#
_cell.length_a   1.000
_cell.length_b   1.000
_cell.length_c   1.000
_cell.angle_alpha   90.00
_cell.angle_beta   90.00
_cell.angle_gamma   90.00
#
_symmetry.space_group_name_H-M   'P 1'
#
loop_
_entity.id
_entity.type
_entity.pdbx_description
1 polymer ?
#
loop_
_entity_poly.entity_id
_entity_poly.type
_entity_poly.pdbx_seq_one_letter_code
_entity_poly.pdbx_strand_id
1 'polypeptide(L)'
;MAAETPVGDGLSRLIGWSPGDGRMASLVRRVCARTLSLPAVPSEVAVGEPASEAERAVAEFAEQFSVDVSQISAEQRSGLLEQLGDNAFGAVVSIFIADLVPRVRAGLEALGVGSQYLGWVRGPIRWNHAATEGPGVLFNDFLPAVARMRALDPVTSELVRLRGAAAHNCRLCRSLREGTALDAGGSDTLYDEIERFETSILLDDCAKAALRYTDALIWTPAHLAVDVAAEVRSRFSESQAIELTFDIMRNASNKIAVSLGADAPRVEQGTERYLIGADGQTVFG
;
A
#
# COMPACT_ATOMS: atom_id res chain seq x y z
N MET A 1 28.05 1.41 7.25
CA MET A 1 26.61 1.17 7.00
C MET A 1 25.92 2.49 7.21
N ALA A 2 25.16 2.99 6.23
CA ALA A 2 24.29 4.15 6.47
C ALA A 2 23.31 3.78 7.58
N ALA A 3 23.00 4.71 8.50
CA ALA A 3 21.97 4.47 9.50
C ALA A 3 20.64 4.16 8.79
N GLU A 4 19.94 3.10 9.21
CA GLU A 4 18.62 2.78 8.67
C GLU A 4 17.64 3.90 8.99
N THR A 5 16.95 4.37 7.95
CA THR A 5 15.87 5.35 8.14
C THR A 5 14.66 4.65 8.79
N PRO A 6 13.79 5.36 9.53
CA PRO A 6 12.61 4.74 10.16
C PRO A 6 11.71 3.96 9.17
N VAL A 7 11.57 4.47 7.94
CA VAL A 7 10.84 3.77 6.86
C VAL A 7 11.54 2.47 6.45
N GLY A 8 12.88 2.49 6.34
CA GLY A 8 13.67 1.31 5.99
C GLY A 8 13.69 0.22 7.07
N ASP A 9 13.80 0.61 8.34
CA ASP A 9 13.69 -0.32 9.48
C ASP A 9 12.29 -0.94 9.54
N GLY A 10 11.24 -0.11 9.45
CA GLY A 10 9.85 -0.57 9.42
C GLY A 10 9.59 -1.55 8.28
N LEU A 11 10.04 -1.22 7.06
CA LEU A 11 9.90 -2.12 5.90
C LEU A 11 10.61 -3.47 6.13
N SER A 12 11.83 -3.45 6.66
CA SER A 12 12.59 -4.67 6.94
C SER A 12 11.93 -5.54 8.01
N ARG A 13 11.34 -4.93 9.05
CA ARG A 13 10.58 -5.62 10.09
C ARG A 13 9.27 -6.22 9.55
N LEU A 14 8.55 -5.52 8.67
CA LEU A 14 7.38 -6.06 7.99
C LEU A 14 7.73 -7.29 7.13
N ILE A 15 8.85 -7.24 6.41
CA ILE A 15 9.35 -8.33 5.57
C ILE A 15 9.77 -9.54 6.43
N GLY A 16 10.38 -9.29 7.59
CA GLY A 16 10.77 -10.34 8.54
C GLY A 16 9.60 -10.95 9.32
N TRP A 17 8.39 -10.42 9.23
CA TRP A 17 7.26 -10.94 9.99
C TRP A 17 6.73 -12.25 9.38
N SER A 18 6.79 -13.33 10.16
CA SER A 18 6.48 -14.70 9.78
C SER A 18 5.72 -15.37 10.95
N PRO A 19 4.47 -14.95 11.22
CA PRO A 19 3.75 -15.35 12.43
C PRO A 19 3.54 -16.86 12.51
N GLY A 20 3.55 -17.39 13.74
CA GLY A 20 3.34 -18.82 13.99
C GLY A 20 4.46 -19.67 13.40
N ASP A 21 4.10 -20.70 12.63
CA ASP A 21 5.04 -21.57 11.92
C ASP A 21 5.53 -20.99 10.58
N GLY A 22 5.12 -19.76 10.23
CA GLY A 22 5.50 -19.07 9.00
C GLY A 22 4.87 -19.62 7.72
N ARG A 23 4.08 -20.70 7.79
CA ARG A 23 3.52 -21.37 6.62
C ARG A 23 2.49 -20.49 5.91
N MET A 24 1.57 -19.89 6.67
CA MET A 24 0.54 -19.01 6.10
C MET A 24 1.16 -17.77 5.43
N ALA A 25 2.14 -17.13 6.09
CA ALA A 25 2.87 -15.99 5.53
C ALA A 25 3.59 -16.36 4.22
N SER A 26 4.21 -17.54 4.17
CA SER A 26 4.91 -18.03 2.99
C SER A 26 3.94 -18.38 1.84
N LEU A 27 2.75 -18.87 2.17
CA LEU A 27 1.66 -19.11 1.20
C LEU A 27 1.19 -17.80 0.57
N VAL A 28 0.83 -16.79 1.37
CA VAL A 28 0.34 -15.51 0.84
C VAL A 28 1.40 -14.79 0.02
N ARG A 29 2.68 -14.85 0.41
CA ARG A 29 3.81 -14.32 -0.37
C ARG A 29 3.88 -14.94 -1.76
N ARG A 30 3.73 -16.27 -1.86
CA ARG A 30 3.72 -16.98 -3.15
C ARG A 30 2.51 -16.61 -3.99
N VAL A 31 1.32 -16.57 -3.38
CA VAL A 31 0.06 -16.27 -4.09
C VAL A 31 0.12 -14.85 -4.65
N CYS A 32 0.38 -13.83 -3.81
CA CYS A 32 0.43 -12.44 -4.25
C CYS A 32 1.48 -12.24 -5.34
N ALA A 33 2.70 -12.77 -5.15
CA ALA A 33 3.76 -12.70 -6.15
C ALA A 33 3.35 -13.26 -7.52
N ARG A 34 2.68 -14.43 -7.52
CA ARG A 34 2.17 -15.06 -8.74
C ARG A 34 1.07 -14.21 -9.39
N THR A 35 0.10 -13.75 -8.61
CA THR A 35 -1.00 -12.91 -9.08
C THR A 35 -0.49 -11.60 -9.69
N LEU A 36 0.53 -11.00 -9.08
CA LEU A 36 1.14 -9.75 -9.55
C LEU A 36 2.15 -9.94 -10.67
N SER A 37 2.56 -11.18 -10.95
CA SER A 37 3.71 -11.49 -11.83
C SER A 37 5.00 -10.77 -11.40
N LEU A 38 5.23 -10.66 -10.09
CA LEU A 38 6.40 -10.04 -9.47
C LEU A 38 7.19 -11.03 -8.61
N PRO A 39 8.48 -10.78 -8.33
CA PRO A 39 9.22 -11.56 -7.35
C PRO A 39 8.58 -11.47 -5.95
N ALA A 40 8.45 -12.61 -5.28
CA ALA A 40 7.93 -12.66 -3.92
C ALA A 40 8.85 -11.95 -2.91
N VAL A 41 8.23 -11.42 -1.86
CA VAL A 41 8.93 -11.14 -0.60
C VAL A 41 9.54 -12.45 -0.08
N PRO A 42 10.73 -12.46 0.54
CA PRO A 42 11.36 -13.68 1.05
C PRO A 42 10.42 -14.50 1.93
N SER A 43 10.48 -15.82 1.82
CA SER A 43 9.72 -16.76 2.67
C SER A 43 10.66 -17.57 3.54
N GLU A 44 10.30 -17.72 4.82
CA GLU A 44 11.07 -18.52 5.78
C GLU A 44 10.92 -20.01 5.51
N VAL A 45 9.71 -20.43 5.14
CA VAL A 45 9.35 -21.82 4.90
C VAL A 45 8.93 -21.98 3.45
N ALA A 46 9.38 -23.06 2.80
CA ALA A 46 8.94 -23.39 1.45
C ALA A 46 7.50 -23.93 1.48
N VAL A 47 6.59 -23.31 0.73
CA VAL A 47 5.19 -23.74 0.64
C VAL A 47 4.78 -23.88 -0.83
N GLY A 48 4.37 -25.10 -1.20
CA GLY A 48 3.95 -25.46 -2.56
C GLY A 48 2.50 -25.12 -2.87
N GLU A 49 1.54 -25.80 -2.24
CA GLU A 49 0.10 -25.56 -2.41
C GLU A 49 -0.63 -25.55 -1.06
N PRO A 50 -1.86 -24.97 -1.00
CA PRO A 50 -2.69 -25.03 0.20
C PRO A 50 -2.92 -26.47 0.68
N ALA A 51 -2.71 -26.72 1.97
CA ALA A 51 -2.86 -28.04 2.60
C ALA A 51 -4.10 -28.17 3.50
N SER A 52 -4.82 -27.07 3.75
CA SER A 52 -6.01 -27.02 4.60
C SER A 52 -7.10 -26.13 4.00
N GLU A 53 -8.32 -26.20 4.55
CA GLU A 53 -9.41 -25.28 4.18
C GLU A 53 -9.06 -23.83 4.50
N ALA A 54 -8.47 -23.58 5.68
CA ALA A 54 -7.99 -22.27 6.06
C ALA A 54 -6.94 -21.72 5.09
N GLU A 55 -5.98 -22.54 4.65
CA GLU A 55 -4.99 -22.13 3.65
C GLU A 55 -5.62 -21.85 2.28
N ARG A 56 -6.63 -22.62 1.87
CA ARG A 56 -7.36 -22.36 0.62
C ARG A 56 -8.13 -21.05 0.68
N ALA A 57 -8.89 -20.82 1.76
CA ALA A 57 -9.62 -19.59 1.96
C ALA A 57 -8.70 -18.36 1.96
N VAL A 58 -7.54 -18.45 2.63
CA VAL A 58 -6.53 -17.39 2.62
C VAL A 58 -5.92 -17.17 1.24
N ALA A 59 -5.60 -18.25 0.51
CA ALA A 59 -5.04 -18.13 -0.84
C ALA A 59 -6.02 -17.46 -1.81
N GLU A 60 -7.28 -17.89 -1.83
CA GLU A 60 -8.33 -17.28 -2.68
C GLU A 60 -8.57 -15.81 -2.30
N PHE A 61 -8.60 -15.50 -1.01
CA PHE A 61 -8.73 -14.13 -0.53
C PHE A 61 -7.52 -13.27 -0.92
N ALA A 62 -6.30 -13.79 -0.82
CA ALA A 62 -5.07 -13.09 -1.17
C ALA A 62 -4.96 -12.81 -2.67
N GLU A 63 -5.39 -13.76 -3.51
CA GLU A 63 -5.48 -13.57 -4.96
C GLU A 63 -6.47 -12.45 -5.30
N GLN A 64 -7.70 -12.51 -4.79
CA GLN A 64 -8.70 -11.47 -5.03
C GLN A 64 -8.25 -10.11 -4.50
N PHE A 65 -7.64 -10.06 -3.30
CA PHE A 65 -7.07 -8.84 -2.72
C PHE A 65 -6.02 -8.20 -3.64
N SER A 66 -5.17 -9.02 -4.28
CA SER A 66 -4.10 -8.56 -5.17
C SER A 66 -4.64 -8.09 -6.52
N VAL A 67 -5.66 -8.77 -7.08
CA VAL A 67 -6.32 -8.40 -8.34
C VAL A 67 -7.15 -7.12 -8.19
N ASP A 68 -8.15 -7.16 -7.31
CA ASP A 68 -9.05 -6.05 -7.03
C ASP A 68 -9.74 -6.28 -5.68
N VAL A 69 -9.27 -5.57 -4.66
CA VAL A 69 -9.82 -5.65 -3.30
C VAL A 69 -11.28 -5.23 -3.22
N SER A 70 -11.74 -4.37 -4.13
CA SER A 70 -13.13 -3.88 -4.13
C SER A 70 -14.14 -4.97 -4.49
N GLN A 71 -13.67 -6.03 -5.15
CA GLN A 71 -14.48 -7.18 -5.57
C GLN A 71 -14.45 -8.34 -4.57
N ILE A 72 -13.86 -8.16 -3.38
CA ILE A 72 -13.97 -9.16 -2.31
C ILE A 72 -15.43 -9.30 -1.88
N SER A 73 -15.98 -10.51 -2.04
CA SER A 73 -17.38 -10.82 -1.78
C SER A 73 -17.70 -10.98 -0.30
N ALA A 74 -18.98 -11.01 0.07
CA ALA A 74 -19.42 -11.29 1.44
C ALA A 74 -19.08 -12.73 1.85
N GLU A 75 -19.15 -13.66 0.92
CA GLU A 75 -18.81 -15.08 1.10
C GLU A 75 -17.31 -15.24 1.37
N GLN A 76 -16.44 -14.56 0.60
CA GLN A 76 -15.00 -14.58 0.83
C GLN A 76 -14.63 -14.03 2.22
N ARG A 77 -15.26 -12.92 2.65
CA ARG A 77 -15.08 -12.37 4.01
C ARG A 77 -15.54 -13.34 5.08
N SER A 78 -16.72 -13.91 4.92
CA SER A 78 -17.32 -14.82 5.90
C SER A 78 -16.51 -16.11 6.02
N GLY A 79 -16.07 -16.69 4.89
CA GLY A 79 -15.21 -17.86 4.87
C GLY A 79 -13.83 -17.61 5.50
N LEU A 80 -13.22 -16.44 5.26
CA LEU A 80 -11.97 -16.08 5.92
C LEU A 80 -12.15 -15.99 7.45
N LEU A 81 -13.21 -15.34 7.92
CA LEU A 81 -13.52 -15.21 9.35
C LEU A 81 -13.86 -16.56 10.00
N GLU A 82 -14.63 -17.40 9.33
CA GLU A 82 -14.98 -18.74 9.80
C GLU A 82 -13.73 -19.61 10.00
N GLN A 83 -12.77 -19.53 9.07
CA GLN A 83 -11.56 -20.35 9.12
C GLN A 83 -10.50 -19.83 10.09
N LEU A 84 -10.39 -18.51 10.29
CA LEU A 84 -9.29 -17.92 11.04
C LEU A 84 -9.68 -17.31 12.39
N GLY A 85 -10.96 -16.97 12.60
CA GLY A 85 -11.42 -16.26 13.79
C GLY A 85 -10.59 -15.01 14.06
N ASP A 86 -10.08 -14.90 15.28
CA ASP A 86 -9.27 -13.76 15.75
C ASP A 86 -7.98 -13.54 14.94
N ASN A 87 -7.51 -14.55 14.20
CA ASN A 87 -6.31 -14.45 13.37
C ASN A 87 -6.55 -13.80 12.00
N ALA A 88 -7.81 -13.56 11.61
CA ALA A 88 -8.15 -13.04 10.29
C ALA A 88 -7.47 -11.69 9.99
N PHE A 89 -7.44 -10.78 10.96
CA PHE A 89 -6.78 -9.48 10.79
C PHE A 89 -5.28 -9.61 10.52
N GLY A 90 -4.57 -10.46 11.26
CA GLY A 90 -3.16 -10.74 11.03
C GLY A 90 -2.88 -11.36 9.65
N ALA A 91 -3.78 -12.24 9.19
CA ALA A 91 -3.70 -12.80 7.83
C ALA A 91 -3.84 -11.71 6.77
N VAL A 92 -4.82 -10.80 6.89
CA VAL A 92 -4.99 -9.68 5.95
C VAL A 92 -3.80 -8.73 5.96
N VAL A 93 -3.19 -8.45 7.13
CA VAL A 93 -1.94 -7.68 7.19
C VAL A 93 -0.80 -8.42 6.47
N SER A 94 -0.71 -9.74 6.59
CA SER A 94 0.29 -10.55 5.87
C SER A 94 0.07 -10.47 4.35
N ILE A 95 -1.18 -10.50 3.90
CA ILE A 95 -1.57 -10.33 2.49
C ILE A 95 -1.18 -8.94 2.00
N PHE A 96 -1.48 -7.87 2.76
CA PHE A 96 -1.09 -6.50 2.41
C PHE A 96 0.43 -6.38 2.22
N ILE A 97 1.24 -6.95 3.11
CA ILE A 97 2.71 -6.95 2.99
C ILE A 97 3.14 -7.71 1.73
N ALA A 98 2.56 -8.89 1.50
CA ALA A 98 2.85 -9.73 0.34
C ALA A 98 2.43 -9.10 -1.00
N ASP A 99 1.41 -8.24 -1.01
CA ASP A 99 0.91 -7.54 -2.19
C ASP A 99 1.67 -6.23 -2.45
N LEU A 100 1.87 -5.37 -1.44
CA LEU A 100 2.42 -4.03 -1.64
C LEU A 100 3.95 -3.96 -1.66
N VAL A 101 4.65 -4.79 -0.89
CA VAL A 101 6.13 -4.74 -0.87
C VAL A 101 6.72 -5.06 -2.25
N PRO A 102 6.25 -6.08 -3.00
CA PRO A 102 6.72 -6.31 -4.37
C PRO A 102 6.45 -5.12 -5.31
N ARG A 103 5.28 -4.46 -5.17
CA ARG A 103 4.93 -3.28 -5.98
C ARG A 103 5.87 -2.11 -5.70
N VAL A 104 6.14 -1.82 -4.43
CA VAL A 104 7.13 -0.79 -4.02
C VAL A 104 8.51 -1.11 -4.55
N ARG A 105 8.96 -2.37 -4.44
CA ARG A 105 10.23 -2.80 -5.00
C ARG A 105 10.29 -2.54 -6.51
N ALA A 106 9.28 -2.98 -7.26
CA ALA A 106 9.21 -2.78 -8.71
C ALA A 106 9.27 -1.28 -9.07
N GLY A 107 8.55 -0.44 -8.34
CA GLY A 107 8.57 1.02 -8.49
C GLY A 107 9.96 1.63 -8.27
N LEU A 108 10.57 1.35 -7.11
CA LEU A 108 11.89 1.87 -6.76
C LEU A 108 12.98 1.38 -7.74
N GLU A 109 12.96 0.10 -8.14
CA GLU A 109 13.87 -0.45 -9.13
C GLU A 109 13.68 0.20 -10.51
N ALA A 110 12.44 0.38 -10.97
CA ALA A 110 12.14 1.02 -12.25
C ALA A 110 12.55 2.49 -12.28
N LEU A 111 12.42 3.20 -11.15
CA LEU A 111 12.88 4.58 -10.99
C LEU A 111 14.41 4.68 -10.82
N GLY A 112 15.10 3.58 -10.50
CA GLY A 112 16.54 3.59 -10.24
C GLY A 112 16.91 4.35 -8.95
N VAL A 113 16.02 4.43 -7.98
CA VAL A 113 16.18 5.16 -6.71
C VAL A 113 15.90 4.25 -5.52
N GLY A 114 16.19 4.73 -4.31
CA GLY A 114 15.75 4.05 -3.08
C GLY A 114 16.47 2.73 -2.80
N SER A 115 17.64 2.50 -3.38
CA SER A 115 18.45 1.30 -3.14
C SER A 115 18.73 1.03 -1.66
N GLN A 116 18.80 2.10 -0.85
CA GLN A 116 18.93 2.03 0.61
C GLN A 116 17.75 1.34 1.33
N TYR A 117 16.59 1.25 0.69
CA TYR A 117 15.40 0.56 1.22
C TYR A 117 15.28 -0.89 0.73
N LEU A 118 16.17 -1.35 -0.17
CA LEU A 118 16.11 -2.67 -0.81
C LEU A 118 17.21 -3.62 -0.34
N GLY A 119 17.88 -3.31 0.79
CA GLY A 119 18.93 -4.16 1.37
C GLY A 119 18.47 -5.59 1.66
N TRP A 120 17.20 -5.76 2.05
CA TRP A 120 16.56 -7.06 2.29
C TRP A 120 16.52 -7.99 1.07
N VAL A 121 16.65 -7.47 -0.15
CA VAL A 121 16.64 -8.28 -1.39
C VAL A 121 17.85 -9.23 -1.45
N ARG A 122 18.97 -8.84 -0.85
CA ARG A 122 20.23 -9.61 -0.86
C ARG A 122 20.80 -9.88 0.54
N GLY A 123 20.20 -9.28 1.56
CA GLY A 123 20.62 -9.39 2.95
C GLY A 123 19.93 -10.55 3.68
N PRO A 124 20.46 -10.92 4.87
CA PRO A 124 19.77 -11.86 5.74
C PRO A 124 18.45 -11.27 6.25
N ILE A 125 17.43 -12.11 6.39
CA ILE A 125 16.15 -11.73 6.98
C ILE A 125 16.13 -12.12 8.45
N ARG A 126 15.75 -11.17 9.31
CA ARG A 126 15.51 -11.43 10.73
C ARG A 126 14.04 -11.78 10.90
N TRP A 127 13.76 -13.07 11.07
CA TRP A 127 12.39 -13.57 11.25
C TRP A 127 11.82 -13.22 12.63
N ASN A 128 10.53 -12.85 12.65
CA ASN A 128 9.76 -12.63 13.87
C ASN A 128 8.41 -13.37 13.78
N HIS A 129 8.14 -14.21 14.78
CA HIS A 129 6.96 -15.08 14.82
C HIS A 129 5.82 -14.57 15.70
N ALA A 130 6.00 -13.45 16.39
CA ALA A 130 4.98 -12.88 17.27
C ALA A 130 3.80 -12.39 16.44
N ALA A 131 2.59 -12.88 16.77
CA ALA A 131 1.37 -12.57 16.03
C ALA A 131 1.05 -11.07 15.98
N THR A 132 1.44 -10.30 17.01
CA THR A 132 1.15 -8.87 17.14
C THR A 132 2.18 -7.97 16.46
N GLU A 133 3.35 -8.48 16.09
CA GLU A 133 4.45 -7.65 15.57
C GLU A 133 4.06 -6.98 14.25
N GLY A 134 3.57 -7.74 13.26
CA GLY A 134 3.24 -7.20 11.93
C GLY A 134 2.27 -6.02 11.95
N PRO A 135 1.08 -6.17 12.56
CA PRO A 135 0.15 -5.05 12.70
C PRO A 135 0.74 -3.88 13.49
N GLY A 136 1.47 -4.16 14.57
CA GLY A 136 2.13 -3.13 15.37
C GLY A 136 3.13 -2.31 14.55
N VAL A 137 4.03 -2.98 13.84
CA VAL A 137 5.00 -2.34 12.93
C VAL A 137 4.29 -1.56 11.84
N LEU A 138 3.26 -2.12 11.22
CA LEU A 138 2.58 -1.48 10.11
C LEU A 138 1.94 -0.16 10.57
N PHE A 139 1.08 -0.21 11.59
CA PHE A 139 0.24 0.91 11.97
C PHE A 139 0.91 1.92 12.91
N ASN A 140 1.90 1.49 13.71
CA ASN A 140 2.55 2.38 14.68
C ASN A 140 3.92 2.88 14.22
N ASP A 141 4.61 2.15 13.33
CA ASP A 141 5.98 2.49 12.93
C ASP A 141 6.05 2.91 11.45
N PHE A 142 5.72 1.99 10.53
CA PHE A 142 5.92 2.18 9.09
C PHE A 142 4.99 3.25 8.50
N LEU A 143 3.66 3.10 8.64
CA LEU A 143 2.71 4.06 8.06
C LEU A 143 2.90 5.48 8.61
N PRO A 144 3.11 5.67 9.94
CA PRO A 144 3.40 7.01 10.46
C PRO A 144 4.76 7.55 10.00
N ALA A 145 5.78 6.71 9.83
CA ALA A 145 7.07 7.15 9.29
C ALA A 145 6.97 7.69 7.86
N VAL A 146 6.22 7.00 6.99
CA VAL A 146 5.92 7.49 5.63
C VAL A 146 5.10 8.78 5.71
N ALA A 147 4.07 8.82 6.55
CA ALA A 147 3.21 9.99 6.73
C ALA A 147 3.95 11.25 7.23
N ARG A 148 5.17 11.12 7.77
CA ARG A 148 6.03 12.24 8.21
C ARG A 148 7.02 12.71 7.14
N MET A 149 7.10 12.04 5.98
CA MET A 149 7.89 12.51 4.85
C MET A 149 7.28 13.80 4.27
N ARG A 150 8.12 14.71 3.75
CA ARG A 150 7.73 16.08 3.36
C ARG A 150 8.44 16.59 2.09
N ALA A 151 9.00 15.69 1.30
CA ALA A 151 9.64 16.01 0.03
C ALA A 151 8.58 16.22 -1.07
N LEU A 152 7.48 15.46 -1.04
CA LEU A 152 6.38 15.61 -1.98
C LEU A 152 5.45 16.74 -1.52
N ASP A 153 4.93 17.52 -2.46
CA ASP A 153 3.98 18.56 -2.11
C ASP A 153 2.64 17.94 -1.67
N PRO A 154 1.93 18.56 -0.71
CA PRO A 154 0.75 17.95 -0.11
C PRO A 154 -0.42 17.80 -1.10
N VAL A 155 -0.49 18.62 -2.16
CA VAL A 155 -1.54 18.50 -3.18
C VAL A 155 -1.32 17.24 -4.01
N THR A 156 -0.09 16.98 -4.46
CA THR A 156 0.25 15.72 -5.16
C THR A 156 0.05 14.50 -4.26
N SER A 157 0.46 14.54 -2.99
CA SER A 157 0.20 13.44 -2.03
C SER A 157 -1.31 13.15 -1.89
N GLU A 158 -2.15 14.18 -1.85
CA GLU A 158 -3.61 14.01 -1.76
C GLU A 158 -4.22 13.49 -3.06
N LEU A 159 -3.75 13.95 -4.23
CA LEU A 159 -4.17 13.44 -5.53
C LEU A 159 -3.92 11.94 -5.66
N VAL A 160 -2.72 11.47 -5.29
CA VAL A 160 -2.38 10.03 -5.36
C VAL A 160 -3.14 9.22 -4.32
N ARG A 161 -3.37 9.77 -3.13
CA ARG A 161 -4.22 9.14 -2.10
C ARG A 161 -5.63 8.91 -2.61
N LEU A 162 -6.24 9.95 -3.19
CA LEU A 162 -7.60 9.90 -3.70
C LEU A 162 -7.71 9.01 -4.96
N ARG A 163 -6.69 8.99 -5.81
CA ARG A 163 -6.63 8.03 -6.94
C ARG A 163 -6.59 6.58 -6.46
N GLY A 164 -5.75 6.27 -5.48
CA GLY A 164 -5.71 4.93 -4.88
C GLY A 164 -7.00 4.57 -4.15
N ALA A 165 -7.61 5.53 -3.45
CA ALA A 165 -8.92 5.33 -2.82
C ALA A 165 -10.04 5.09 -3.84
N ALA A 166 -10.00 5.75 -5.00
CA ALA A 166 -10.90 5.50 -6.11
C ALA A 166 -10.71 4.07 -6.63
N ALA A 167 -9.47 3.67 -6.91
CA ALA A 167 -9.11 2.34 -7.39
C ALA A 167 -9.55 1.20 -6.45
N HIS A 168 -9.41 1.39 -5.13
CA HIS A 168 -9.78 0.38 -4.14
C HIS A 168 -11.24 0.49 -3.66
N ASN A 169 -12.02 1.45 -4.18
CA ASN A 169 -13.37 1.75 -3.73
C ASN A 169 -13.50 2.00 -2.21
N CYS A 170 -12.51 2.64 -1.58
CA CYS A 170 -12.50 2.90 -0.13
C CYS A 170 -13.46 4.03 0.24
N ARG A 171 -14.61 3.72 0.87
CA ARG A 171 -15.64 4.73 1.23
C ARG A 171 -15.14 5.70 2.31
N LEU A 172 -14.46 5.19 3.34
CA LEU A 172 -13.77 5.96 4.37
C LEU A 172 -12.85 7.02 3.76
N CYS A 173 -11.98 6.60 2.84
CA CYS A 173 -10.97 7.45 2.24
C CYS A 173 -11.58 8.54 1.36
N ARG A 174 -12.66 8.23 0.63
CA ARG A 174 -13.37 9.19 -0.22
C ARG A 174 -14.11 10.26 0.59
N SER A 175 -14.58 9.91 1.80
CA SER A 175 -15.23 10.85 2.73
C SER A 175 -14.28 11.83 3.43
N LEU A 176 -12.99 11.80 3.12
CA LEU A 176 -11.94 12.56 3.82
C LEU A 176 -11.15 13.45 2.87
N ARG A 177 -10.67 14.59 3.39
CA ARG A 177 -9.68 15.47 2.75
C ARG A 177 -8.55 15.84 3.70
N GLU A 178 -7.31 15.75 3.23
CA GLU A 178 -6.15 16.16 4.02
C GLU A 178 -6.06 17.70 4.07
N GLY A 179 -5.95 18.24 5.28
CA GLY A 179 -6.07 19.68 5.51
C GLY A 179 -4.90 20.49 4.96
N THR A 180 -3.67 19.99 5.04
CA THR A 180 -2.48 20.66 4.48
C THR A 180 -2.58 20.78 2.96
N ALA A 181 -3.13 19.77 2.29
CA ALA A 181 -3.39 19.79 0.85
C ALA A 181 -4.45 20.83 0.49
N LEU A 182 -5.54 20.93 1.26
CA LEU A 182 -6.54 21.99 1.09
C LEU A 182 -5.93 23.38 1.28
N ASP A 183 -5.11 23.57 2.31
CA ASP A 183 -4.46 24.86 2.58
C ASP A 183 -3.45 25.24 1.48
N ALA A 184 -2.86 24.24 0.82
CA ALA A 184 -1.94 24.41 -0.29
C ALA A 184 -2.63 24.63 -1.66
N GLY A 185 -3.96 24.74 -1.70
CA GLY A 185 -4.73 25.01 -2.91
C GLY A 185 -5.42 23.79 -3.53
N GLY A 186 -5.34 22.63 -2.88
CA GLY A 186 -6.17 21.47 -3.20
C GLY A 186 -7.66 21.77 -2.98
N SER A 187 -8.53 21.19 -3.81
CA SER A 187 -9.97 21.45 -3.77
C SER A 187 -10.75 20.31 -4.41
N ASP A 188 -12.03 20.18 -4.08
CA ASP A 188 -12.89 19.17 -4.73
C ASP A 188 -12.97 19.38 -6.25
N THR A 189 -12.92 20.62 -6.74
CA THR A 189 -12.84 20.90 -8.19
C THR A 189 -11.60 20.28 -8.83
N LEU A 190 -10.45 20.30 -8.15
CA LEU A 190 -9.23 19.65 -8.62
C LEU A 190 -9.35 18.12 -8.51
N TYR A 191 -9.91 17.63 -7.42
CA TYR A 191 -10.00 16.19 -7.14
C TYR A 191 -11.03 15.47 -8.01
N ASP A 192 -12.08 16.15 -8.47
CA ASP A 192 -13.06 15.64 -9.43
C ASP A 192 -12.43 15.35 -10.82
N GLU A 193 -11.24 15.87 -11.11
CA GLU A 193 -10.49 15.60 -12.33
C GLU A 193 -9.72 14.29 -12.29
N ILE A 194 -9.51 13.70 -11.10
CA ILE A 194 -8.61 12.54 -10.90
C ILE A 194 -9.02 11.34 -11.74
N GLU A 195 -10.32 11.10 -11.99
CA GLU A 195 -10.76 9.97 -12.81
C GLU A 195 -10.45 10.13 -14.30
N ARG A 196 -10.34 11.38 -14.77
CA ARG A 196 -10.07 11.77 -16.16
C ARG A 196 -8.79 12.58 -16.29
N PHE A 197 -7.80 12.29 -15.44
CA PHE A 197 -6.63 13.14 -15.28
C PHE A 197 -5.85 13.37 -16.59
N GLU A 198 -5.84 12.39 -17.50
CA GLU A 198 -5.13 12.49 -18.78
C GLU A 198 -5.62 13.68 -19.63
N THR A 199 -6.92 13.91 -19.64
CA THR A 199 -7.55 14.98 -20.43
C THR A 199 -7.81 16.25 -19.60
N SER A 200 -7.47 16.23 -18.31
CA SER A 200 -7.65 17.39 -17.44
C SER A 200 -6.81 18.58 -17.91
N ILE A 201 -7.41 19.76 -17.88
CA ILE A 201 -6.71 21.05 -18.08
C ILE A 201 -6.35 21.72 -16.76
N LEU A 202 -6.84 21.20 -15.63
CA LEU A 202 -6.60 21.73 -14.29
C LEU A 202 -5.38 21.08 -13.63
N LEU A 203 -5.10 19.82 -13.95
CA LEU A 203 -3.92 19.11 -13.46
C LEU A 203 -2.71 19.43 -14.34
N ASP A 204 -1.60 19.79 -13.70
CA ASP A 204 -0.33 19.95 -14.40
C ASP A 204 0.28 18.59 -14.76
N ASP A 205 1.36 18.63 -15.51
CA ASP A 205 2.01 17.40 -15.96
C ASP A 205 2.68 16.61 -14.82
N CYS A 206 3.09 17.27 -13.73
CA CYS A 206 3.68 16.59 -12.58
C CYS A 206 2.62 15.74 -11.86
N ALA A 207 1.45 16.31 -11.60
CA ALA A 207 0.29 15.62 -11.07
C ALA A 207 -0.13 14.44 -11.96
N LYS A 208 -0.21 14.65 -13.29
CA LYS A 208 -0.53 13.57 -14.23
C LYS A 208 0.50 12.45 -14.20
N ALA A 209 1.80 12.76 -14.17
CA ALA A 209 2.85 11.76 -14.06
C ALA A 209 2.75 10.93 -12.76
N ALA A 210 2.47 11.58 -11.63
CA ALA A 210 2.25 10.89 -10.36
C ALA A 210 1.01 9.98 -10.39
N LEU A 211 -0.06 10.41 -11.04
CA LEU A 211 -1.29 9.62 -11.20
C LEU A 211 -1.08 8.40 -12.13
N ARG A 212 -0.37 8.56 -13.25
CA ARG A 212 0.01 7.41 -14.12
C ARG A 212 0.87 6.40 -13.37
N TYR A 213 1.84 6.88 -12.60
CA TYR A 213 2.70 6.01 -11.80
C TYR A 213 1.91 5.28 -10.71
N THR A 214 0.97 5.96 -10.07
CA THR A 214 0.02 5.37 -9.12
C THR A 214 -0.79 4.25 -9.77
N ASP A 215 -1.40 4.52 -10.93
CA ASP A 215 -2.17 3.52 -11.68
C ASP A 215 -1.31 2.33 -12.09
N ALA A 216 -0.09 2.58 -12.58
CA ALA A 216 0.81 1.51 -13.00
C ALA A 216 1.21 0.60 -11.83
N LEU A 217 1.48 1.17 -10.64
CA LEU A 217 1.77 0.37 -9.45
C LEU A 217 0.56 -0.39 -8.88
N ILE A 218 -0.66 0.15 -9.05
CA ILE A 218 -1.89 -0.48 -8.56
C ILE A 218 -2.41 -1.57 -9.52
N TRP A 219 -2.35 -1.35 -10.83
CA TRP A 219 -3.01 -2.22 -11.79
C TRP A 219 -2.07 -3.09 -12.61
N THR A 220 -0.87 -2.60 -12.95
CA THR A 220 0.05 -3.30 -13.86
C THR A 220 1.50 -3.28 -13.37
N PRO A 221 1.79 -3.67 -12.11
CA PRO A 221 3.10 -3.39 -11.52
C PRO A 221 4.24 -4.22 -12.12
N ALA A 222 3.98 -5.42 -12.68
CA ALA A 222 4.96 -6.20 -13.44
C ALA A 222 5.25 -5.63 -14.84
N HIS A 223 4.38 -4.74 -15.33
CA HIS A 223 4.50 -4.09 -16.63
C HIS A 223 4.62 -2.57 -16.48
N LEU A 224 5.22 -2.12 -15.36
CA LEU A 224 5.48 -0.70 -15.13
C LEU A 224 6.28 -0.15 -16.33
N ALA A 225 5.60 0.64 -17.15
CA ALA A 225 6.14 1.09 -18.42
C ALA A 225 7.38 1.96 -18.18
N VAL A 226 8.42 1.71 -18.99
CA VAL A 226 9.68 2.47 -18.93
C VAL A 226 9.42 3.98 -19.05
N ASP A 227 8.45 4.36 -19.88
CA ASP A 227 8.07 5.76 -20.11
C ASP A 227 7.41 6.38 -18.88
N VAL A 228 6.59 5.63 -18.13
CA VAL A 228 5.98 6.11 -16.88
C VAL A 228 7.04 6.37 -15.82
N ALA A 229 7.98 5.43 -15.63
CA ALA A 229 9.10 5.64 -14.70
C ALA A 229 10.05 6.75 -15.15
N ALA A 230 10.30 6.87 -16.46
CA ALA A 230 11.13 7.93 -17.03
C ALA A 230 10.51 9.31 -16.82
N GLU A 231 9.19 9.43 -16.98
CA GLU A 231 8.49 10.68 -16.75
C GLU A 231 8.58 11.10 -15.28
N VAL A 232 8.34 10.19 -14.34
CA VAL A 232 8.52 10.48 -12.90
C VAL A 232 9.96 10.93 -12.61
N ARG A 233 10.97 10.23 -13.11
CA ARG A 233 12.38 10.65 -12.95
C ARG A 233 12.67 12.05 -13.51
N SER A 234 11.98 12.44 -14.58
CA SER A 234 12.21 13.75 -15.22
C SER A 234 11.55 14.91 -14.48
N ARG A 235 10.52 14.63 -13.67
CA ARG A 235 9.67 15.64 -13.01
C ARG A 235 9.91 15.74 -11.51
N PHE A 236 10.34 14.66 -10.87
CA PHE A 236 10.52 14.57 -9.44
C PHE A 236 11.99 14.37 -9.08
N SER A 237 12.43 15.01 -7.99
CA SER A 237 13.70 14.68 -7.36
C SER A 237 13.69 13.24 -6.82
N GLU A 238 14.88 12.69 -6.52
CA GLU A 238 15.00 11.35 -5.95
C GLU A 238 14.19 11.19 -4.66
N SER A 239 14.24 12.16 -3.74
CA SER A 239 13.48 12.11 -2.49
C SER A 239 11.97 12.17 -2.72
N GLN A 240 11.51 12.97 -3.68
CA GLN A 240 10.09 13.04 -4.06
C GLN A 240 9.61 11.73 -4.69
N ALA A 241 10.39 11.11 -5.56
CA ALA A 241 10.02 9.86 -6.22
C ALA A 241 9.98 8.67 -5.23
N ILE A 242 10.89 8.66 -4.25
CA ILE A 242 10.88 7.71 -3.13
C ILE A 242 9.63 7.92 -2.27
N GLU A 243 9.34 9.16 -1.88
CA GLU A 243 8.16 9.52 -1.09
C GLU A 243 6.87 9.15 -1.80
N LEU A 244 6.72 9.51 -3.07
CA LEU A 244 5.59 9.12 -3.92
C LEU A 244 5.35 7.61 -3.90
N THR A 245 6.41 6.82 -4.04
CA THR A 245 6.30 5.34 -4.05
C THR A 245 5.85 4.80 -2.68
N PHE A 246 6.36 5.35 -1.58
CA PHE A 246 5.94 4.95 -0.24
C PHE A 246 4.56 5.47 0.15
N ASP A 247 4.18 6.67 -0.29
CA ASP A 247 2.84 7.24 -0.13
C ASP A 247 1.79 6.33 -0.79
N ILE A 248 2.07 5.82 -1.99
CA ILE A 248 1.19 4.84 -2.66
C ILE A 248 0.98 3.60 -1.79
N MET A 249 2.05 3.02 -1.21
CA MET A 249 1.92 1.89 -0.29
C MET A 249 1.16 2.26 0.99
N ARG A 250 1.49 3.41 1.59
CA ARG A 250 0.83 3.89 2.81
C ARG A 250 -0.66 4.08 2.58
N ASN A 251 -1.03 4.73 1.49
CA ASN A 251 -2.42 4.98 1.11
C ASN A 251 -3.16 3.68 0.76
N ALA A 252 -2.47 2.70 0.16
CA ALA A 252 -2.99 1.36 -0.10
C ALA A 252 -3.24 0.51 1.16
N SER A 253 -2.83 0.97 2.36
CA SER A 253 -3.26 0.32 3.61
C SER A 253 -4.79 0.31 3.76
N ASN A 254 -5.50 1.19 3.04
CA ASN A 254 -6.96 1.17 2.94
C ASN A 254 -7.52 -0.15 2.39
N LYS A 255 -6.74 -0.93 1.62
CA LYS A 255 -7.14 -2.25 1.14
C LYS A 255 -7.48 -3.17 2.31
N ILE A 256 -6.81 -3.04 3.46
CA ILE A 256 -7.11 -3.82 4.67
C ILE A 256 -8.57 -3.56 5.11
N ALA A 257 -8.94 -2.28 5.28
CA ALA A 257 -10.30 -1.91 5.68
C ALA A 257 -11.35 -2.35 4.65
N VAL A 258 -11.10 -2.11 3.35
CA VAL A 258 -12.01 -2.51 2.26
C VAL A 258 -12.20 -4.03 2.22
N SER A 259 -11.10 -4.79 2.33
CA SER A 259 -11.15 -6.25 2.28
C SER A 259 -11.98 -6.84 3.42
N LEU A 260 -11.97 -6.20 4.59
CA LEU A 260 -12.74 -6.59 5.77
C LEU A 260 -14.15 -5.97 5.81
N GLY A 261 -14.51 -5.10 4.85
CA GLY A 261 -15.77 -4.35 4.85
C GLY A 261 -15.86 -3.30 5.96
N ALA A 262 -14.73 -2.92 6.54
CA ALA A 262 -14.58 -2.00 7.66
C ALA A 262 -14.30 -0.55 7.22
N ASP A 263 -14.60 -0.20 5.97
CA ASP A 263 -14.30 1.09 5.35
C ASP A 263 -15.50 2.06 5.39
N ALA A 264 -16.38 1.98 6.40
CA ALA A 264 -17.52 2.89 6.51
C ALA A 264 -17.09 4.38 6.41
N PRO A 265 -17.82 5.22 5.67
CA PRO A 265 -17.48 6.63 5.53
C PRO A 265 -17.60 7.36 6.87
N ARG A 266 -16.78 8.39 7.07
CA ARG A 266 -16.83 9.25 8.27
C ARG A 266 -18.04 10.18 8.26
N VAL A 267 -18.45 10.62 7.07
CA VAL A 267 -19.61 11.48 6.84
C VAL A 267 -20.47 10.92 5.72
N GLU A 268 -21.80 11.06 5.83
CA GLU A 268 -22.76 10.56 4.83
C GLU A 268 -22.77 11.41 3.55
N GLN A 269 -22.50 12.72 3.67
CA GLN A 269 -22.46 13.67 2.56
C GLN A 269 -21.26 14.61 2.70
N GLY A 270 -20.69 15.00 1.55
CA GLY A 270 -19.53 15.88 1.50
C GLY A 270 -18.25 15.19 1.98
N THR A 271 -17.36 15.97 2.57
CA THR A 271 -16.06 15.51 3.04
C THR A 271 -15.75 16.08 4.42
N GLU A 272 -15.05 15.30 5.23
CA GLU A 272 -14.49 15.74 6.50
C GLU A 272 -12.99 16.01 6.35
N ARG A 273 -12.53 17.11 6.95
CA ARG A 273 -11.11 17.45 6.98
C ARG A 273 -10.40 16.66 8.08
N TYR A 274 -9.22 16.11 7.75
CA TYR A 274 -8.30 15.54 8.73
C TYR A 274 -6.90 16.14 8.57
N LEU A 275 -6.04 15.96 9.58
CA LEU A 275 -4.64 16.34 9.54
C LEU A 275 -3.75 15.14 9.83
N ILE A 276 -2.50 15.21 9.38
CA ILE A 276 -1.44 14.30 9.83
C ILE A 276 -0.69 14.97 10.99
N GLY A 277 -0.77 14.38 12.17
CA GLY A 277 -0.08 14.82 13.38
C GLY A 277 1.44 14.77 13.24
N ALA A 278 2.13 15.42 14.19
CA ALA A 278 3.60 15.43 14.21
C ALA A 278 4.22 14.03 14.36
N ASP A 279 3.47 13.10 14.96
CA ASP A 279 3.81 11.68 15.07
C ASP A 279 3.48 10.87 13.81
N GLY A 280 2.84 11.46 12.80
CA GLY A 280 2.40 10.80 11.57
C GLY A 280 1.02 10.14 11.67
N GLN A 281 0.34 10.25 12.81
CA GLN A 281 -1.00 9.71 13.01
C GLN A 281 -2.07 10.63 12.43
N THR A 282 -3.20 10.06 12.01
CA THR A 282 -4.35 10.84 11.54
C THR A 282 -5.06 11.48 12.72
N VAL A 283 -5.30 12.79 12.64
CA VAL A 283 -6.07 13.58 13.61
C VAL A 283 -7.33 14.09 12.91
N PHE A 284 -8.49 13.70 13.44
CA PHE A 284 -9.79 14.21 12.99
C PHE A 284 -10.15 15.47 13.78
N GLY A 285 -10.81 16.42 13.12
CA GLY A 285 -11.33 17.66 13.72
C GLY A 285 -12.68 17.49 14.38
#